data_AF-A0A662FEC8-F1
#
_entry.id   AF-A0A662FEC8-F1
#
_cell.length_a   1.000
_cell.length_b   1.000
_cell.length_c   1.000
_cell.angle_alpha   90.00
_cell.angle_beta   90.00
_cell.angle_gamma   90.00
#
_symmetry.space_group_name_H-M   'P 1'
#
loop_
_entity.id
_entity.type
_entity.pdbx_description
1 polymer ?
#
loop_
_entity_poly.entity_id
_entity_poly.type
_entity_poly.pdbx_seq_one_letter_code
_entity_poly.pdbx_strand_id
1 'polypeptide(L)' 'MVLKTFNVNEEVYNKFSRFCKEHGISMSKQIELFMKSMVEEEPEAKKEYLEKLERIRKGKFLQIKSLAERYGLQR' A
#
# COMPACT_ATOMS: atom_id res chain seq x y z
N MET A 1 23.76 7.30 -11.86
CA MET A 1 23.27 6.26 -10.92
C MET A 1 24.44 5.43 -10.44
N VAL A 2 24.51 5.10 -9.15
CA VAL A 2 25.56 4.23 -8.60
C VAL A 2 25.00 2.82 -8.48
N LEU A 3 25.73 1.80 -8.95
CA LEU A 3 25.32 0.41 -8.80
C LEU A 3 25.26 0.05 -7.31
N LYS A 4 24.14 -0.51 -6.87
CA LYS A 4 23.97 -1.05 -5.51
C LYS A 4 23.88 -2.56 -5.61
N THR A 5 24.76 -3.24 -4.89
CA THR A 5 24.84 -4.70 -4.84
C THR A 5 24.52 -5.17 -3.44
N PHE A 6 23.63 -6.15 -3.33
CA PHE A 6 23.23 -6.76 -2.07
C PHE A 6 22.91 -8.23 -2.34
N ASN A 7 23.12 -9.07 -1.33
CA ASN A 7 22.81 -10.50 -1.43
C ASN A 7 21.35 -10.74 -1.05
N VAL A 8 20.66 -11.54 -1.85
CA VAL A 8 19.27 -11.94 -1.61
C VAL A 8 19.19 -13.45 -1.77
N ASN A 9 18.31 -14.09 -1.00
CA ASN A 9 18.01 -15.49 -1.22
C ASN A 9 17.49 -15.70 -2.67
N GLU A 10 18.01 -16.73 -3.35
CA GLU A 10 17.71 -17.00 -4.76
C GLU A 10 16.22 -17.28 -5.02
N GLU A 11 15.57 -18.03 -4.13
CA GLU A 11 14.14 -18.34 -4.26
C GLU A 11 13.29 -17.08 -4.14
N VAL A 12 13.62 -16.21 -3.18
CA VAL A 12 12.96 -14.92 -2.97
C VAL A 12 13.14 -14.02 -4.19
N TYR A 13 14.37 -13.92 -4.71
CA TYR A 13 14.67 -13.17 -5.92
C TYR A 13 13.84 -13.66 -7.11
N ASN A 14 13.79 -14.97 -7.32
CA ASN A 14 13.06 -15.57 -8.44
C ASN A 14 11.55 -15.31 -8.35
N LYS A 15 10.95 -15.44 -7.16
CA LYS A 15 9.54 -15.13 -6.93
C LYS A 15 9.25 -13.65 -7.20
N PHE A 16 10.07 -12.76 -6.67
CA PHE A 16 9.88 -11.31 -6.82
C PHE A 16 10.11 -10.83 -8.25
N SER A 17 11.10 -11.40 -8.95
CA SER A 17 11.38 -11.13 -10.36
C SER A 17 10.22 -11.54 -11.26
N ARG A 18 9.61 -12.72 -11.03
CA ARG A 18 8.39 -13.13 -11.76
C ARG A 18 7.23 -12.18 -11.49
N PHE A 19 6.97 -11.86 -10.23
CA PHE A 19 5.92 -10.91 -9.85
C PHE A 19 6.07 -9.57 -10.59
N CYS A 20 7.28 -9.00 -10.63
CA CYS A 20 7.53 -7.75 -11.34
C CYS A 20 7.26 -7.88 -12.84
N LYS A 21 7.69 -8.99 -13.47
CA LYS A 21 7.47 -9.25 -14.90
C LYS A 21 5.98 -9.40 -15.23
N GLU A 22 5.24 -10.16 -14.45
CA GLU A 22 3.80 -10.40 -14.63
C GLU A 22 2.97 -9.10 -14.58
N HIS A 23 3.42 -8.13 -13.78
CA HIS A 23 2.74 -6.84 -13.61
C HIS A 23 3.34 -5.72 -14.47
N GLY A 24 4.33 -6.02 -15.33
CA GLY A 24 4.99 -5.00 -16.17
C GLY A 24 5.79 -3.96 -15.37
N ILE A 25 6.26 -4.32 -14.17
CA ILE A 25 6.96 -3.43 -13.24
C ILE A 25 8.47 -3.58 -13.40
N SER A 26 9.18 -2.44 -13.41
CA SER A 26 10.65 -2.44 -13.31
C SER A 26 11.09 -2.86 -11.91
N MET A 27 11.90 -3.90 -11.82
CA MET A 27 12.39 -4.44 -10.55
C MET A 27 13.22 -3.42 -9.76
N SER A 28 14.09 -2.66 -10.42
CA SER A 28 14.87 -1.60 -9.75
C SER A 28 13.97 -0.49 -9.20
N LYS A 29 12.90 -0.14 -9.93
CA LYS A 29 11.93 0.84 -9.48
C LYS A 29 11.15 0.35 -8.27
N GLN A 30 10.75 -0.92 -8.27
CA GLN A 30 10.01 -1.51 -7.15
C GLN A 30 10.87 -1.58 -5.88
N ILE A 31 12.16 -1.91 -6.00
CA ILE A 31 13.08 -1.91 -4.87
C ILE A 31 13.27 -0.50 -4.31
N GLU A 32 13.41 0.51 -5.18
CA GLU A 32 13.50 1.91 -4.76
C GLU A 32 12.23 2.36 -4.01
N LEU A 33 11.05 2.03 -4.54
CA LEU A 33 9.77 2.33 -3.89
C LEU A 33 9.62 1.64 -2.54
N PHE A 34 10.03 0.37 -2.45
CA PHE A 34 10.05 -0.35 -1.19
C PHE A 34 10.96 0.35 -0.17
N MET A 35 12.20 0.67 -0.55
CA MET A 35 13.13 1.38 0.33
C MET A 35 12.56 2.72 0.79
N LYS A 36 11.93 3.48 -0.10
CA LYS A 36 11.23 4.73 0.24
C LYS A 36 10.11 4.50 1.24
N SER A 37 9.24 3.52 1.01
CA SER A 37 8.15 3.21 1.94
C SER A 37 8.66 2.84 3.34
N MET A 38 9.81 2.18 3.44
CA MET A 38 10.38 1.79 4.74
C MET A 38 11.02 2.95 5.49
N VAL A 39 11.42 4.02 4.80
CA VAL A 39 12.10 5.19 5.38
C VAL A 39 11.13 6.35 5.62
N GLU A 40 10.15 6.52 4.73
CA GLU A 40 9.21 7.65 4.73
C GLU A 40 7.90 7.33 5.44
N GLU A 41 7.47 6.06 5.50
CA GLU A 41 6.32 5.68 6.33
C GLU A 41 6.76 5.53 7.78
N GLU A 42 6.41 6.49 8.64
CA GLU A 42 6.60 6.33 10.08
C GLU A 42 5.82 5.10 10.58
N PRO A 43 6.44 4.20 11.35
CA PRO A 43 5.77 3.02 11.91
C PRO A 43 4.49 3.37 12.69
N GLU A 44 4.50 4.55 13.31
CA GLU A 44 3.39 5.13 14.08
C GLU A 44 2.21 5.50 13.18
N ALA A 45 2.46 6.16 12.05
CA ALA A 45 1.43 6.46 11.06
C ALA A 45 0.79 5.19 10.48
N LYS A 46 1.59 4.13 10.29
CA LYS A 46 1.09 2.81 9.84
C LYS A 46 0.19 2.16 10.87
N LYS A 47 0.55 2.24 12.16
CA LYS A 47 -0.27 1.72 13.26
C LYS A 47 -1.59 2.49 13.39
N GLU A 48 -1.55 3.82 13.38
CA GLU A 48 -2.75 4.65 13.45
C GLU A 48 -3.68 4.40 12.26
N TYR A 49 -3.12 4.27 11.06
CA TYR A 49 -3.87 3.95 9.85
C TYR A 49 -4.56 2.58 9.96
N LEU A 50 -3.86 1.55 10.44
CA LEU A 50 -4.44 0.22 10.66
C LEU A 50 -5.54 0.23 11.73
N GLU A 51 -5.34 0.97 12.82
CA GLU A 51 -6.36 1.15 13.86
C GLU A 51 -7.61 1.87 13.31
N LYS A 52 -7.43 2.87 12.44
CA LYS A 52 -8.53 3.57 11.77
C LYS A 52 -9.31 2.64 10.84
N LEU A 53 -8.63 1.79 10.07
CA LEU A 53 -9.26 0.77 9.23
C LEU A 53 -10.04 -0.26 10.05
N GLU A 54 -9.51 -0.68 11.20
CA GLU A 54 -10.20 -1.60 12.12
C GLU A 54 -11.47 -0.98 12.72
N ARG A 55 -11.41 0.30 13.13
CA ARG A 55 -12.59 1.04 13.61
C ARG A 55 -13.66 1.16 12.53
N ILE A 56 -13.25 1.43 11.30
CA ILE A 56 -14.14 1.44 10.13
C ILE A 56 -14.75 0.03 9.99
N ARG A 57 -13.97 -1.04 9.83
CA ARG A 57 -14.51 -2.41 9.67
C ARG A 57 -15.51 -2.84 10.76
N LYS A 58 -15.27 -2.47 12.01
CA LYS A 58 -16.15 -2.80 13.16
C LYS A 58 -17.35 -1.85 13.29
N GLY A 59 -17.36 -0.75 12.56
CA GLY A 59 -18.46 0.20 12.53
C GLY A 59 -19.73 -0.41 11.93
N LYS A 60 -20.88 -0.12 12.54
CA LYS A 60 -22.19 -0.42 11.94
C LYS A 60 -22.47 0.62 10.85
N PHE A 61 -22.18 0.27 9.61
CA PHE A 61 -22.48 1.13 8.47
C PHE A 61 -23.97 1.07 8.11
N LEU A 62 -24.52 2.24 7.86
CA LEU A 62 -25.87 2.36 7.31
C LEU A 62 -25.76 2.41 5.79
N GLN A 63 -26.37 1.43 5.13
CA GLN A 63 -26.43 1.41 3.68
C GLN A 63 -27.33 2.56 3.20
N ILE A 64 -26.77 3.46 2.40
CA ILE A 64 -27.49 4.63 1.89
C ILE A 64 -27.34 4.71 0.38
N LYS A 65 -28.46 5.00 -0.29
CA LYS A 65 -28.54 5.10 -1.75
C LYS A 65 -27.91 6.39 -2.29
N SER A 66 -27.96 7.46 -1.50
CA SER A 66 -27.41 8.77 -1.85
C SER A 66 -26.99 9.54 -0.61
N LEU A 67 -25.78 10.09 -0.62
CA LEU A 67 -25.29 10.99 0.43
C LEU A 67 -26.05 12.32 0.44
N ALA A 68 -26.44 12.81 -0.75
CA ALA A 68 -27.18 14.06 -0.90
C ALA A 68 -28.57 13.98 -0.27
N GLU A 69 -29.24 12.84 -0.42
CA GLU A 69 -30.59 12.60 0.10
C GLU A 69 -30.59 12.51 1.64
N ARG A 70 -29.51 11.97 2.23
CA ARG A 70 -29.42 11.80 3.68
C ARG A 70 -28.92 13.05 4.43
N TYR A 71 -28.03 13.82 3.82
CA TYR A 71 -27.42 15.00 4.46
C TYR A 71 -27.90 16.33 3.87
N GLY A 72 -28.91 16.30 3.00
CA GLY A 72 -29.50 17.50 2.41
C GLY A 72 -28.53 18.32 1.56
N LEU A 73 -27.50 17.69 1.00
CA LEU A 73 -26.55 18.35 0.09
C LEU A 73 -27.23 18.55 -1.27
N GLN A 74 -28.06 19.59 -1.36
CA GLN A 74 -28.51 20.12 -2.66
C GLN A 74 -27.33 20.87 -3.28
N ARG A 75 -26.98 20.49 -4.51
CA ARG A 75 -26.08 21.30 -5.36
C ARG A 75 -26.80 22.57 -5.80
#